data_AF-A0A9D3ML95-F1
#
_entry.id   AF-A0A9D3ML95-F1
#
_cell.length_a   1.000
_cell.length_b   1.000
_cell.length_c   1.000
_cell.angle_alpha   90.00
_cell.angle_beta   90.00
_cell.angle_gamma   90.00
#
_symmetry.space_group_name_H-M   'P 1'
#
loop_
_entity.id
_entity.type
_entity.pdbx_description
1 polymer ?
#
loop_
_entity_poly.entity_id
_entity_poly.type
_entity_poly.pdbx_seq_one_letter_code
_entity_poly.pdbx_strand_id
1 'polypeptide(L)'
;LSPTPHLLQLWAEPGSHSHSLSRSFLETKLNSVSVGVSSKMAEGGGLLDQDQFSCAICLDLLKDPVTIPCGHSFCMGCIKGCWDQDDLTGVYSCPQCRQTFTPRPDLRKNIMFAEVVEKLKKTELQTAPPAHCYAGPGDVACDVCTGRKRKAIKTCLVCLASYCDTHLKLHNELHPGNTHNVINATRNLQENICPQHKKLLEVYCRTDQQCICLLCVMDEHRGHDTVSAAAERTEKQKQLGATQSKFQQRIQEREKELQDLRQAVQSLKRSAQAAVEDSERIFTELIRSIERRRSEVKELIRDQEKAEVSRAEGLLEQLEQEIAELRRRDAELEQLSHTEDHIHFLQSCQSLCAPPGPGDFPSIAVIPHGSFEAVRKSVSDLKEQLEDVCKKELVKISESVKEVHTVEPRTREDFLQLEDILTVEPRTREDFLQYSCQLTLDPNTAFKYLRLSEGNRKWKTSILLSPEPGRTSYNIPVNSHWTPTQHINASVCLRGTER
;
A
#
# COMPACT_ATOMS: atom_id res chain seq x y z
N LEU A 1 45.57 -12.88 5.13
CA LEU A 1 44.91 -13.23 6.40
C LEU A 1 43.43 -13.47 6.11
N SER A 2 43.09 -14.71 5.80
CA SER A 2 41.71 -15.25 5.88
C SER A 2 41.29 -15.30 7.36
N PRO A 3 40.00 -15.50 7.71
CA PRO A 3 39.32 -16.77 7.43
C PRO A 3 37.84 -16.67 7.01
N THR A 4 37.44 -17.69 6.27
CA THR A 4 36.09 -18.25 6.13
C THR A 4 35.57 -18.82 7.47
N PRO A 5 34.28 -19.22 7.55
CA PRO A 5 34.00 -20.64 7.39
C PRO A 5 32.73 -20.96 6.58
N HIS A 6 32.61 -22.26 6.33
CA HIS A 6 31.88 -23.00 5.31
C HIS A 6 30.73 -23.82 5.95
N LEU A 7 29.90 -24.48 5.11
CA LEU A 7 28.99 -25.64 5.38
C LEU A 7 27.53 -25.29 5.78
N LEU A 8 26.46 -25.93 5.30
CA LEU A 8 26.27 -27.17 4.53
C LEU A 8 24.87 -27.18 3.89
N GLN A 9 24.80 -27.83 2.72
CA GLN A 9 23.62 -28.21 1.94
C GLN A 9 23.11 -29.57 2.44
N LEU A 10 21.79 -29.78 2.58
CA LEU A 10 21.18 -31.11 2.62
C LEU A 10 19.78 -31.08 1.97
N TRP A 11 19.68 -31.74 0.81
CA TRP A 11 18.45 -32.22 0.19
C TRP A 11 18.08 -33.59 0.80
N ALA A 12 16.78 -33.82 1.02
CA ALA A 12 16.21 -35.15 1.17
C ALA A 12 14.73 -35.14 0.72
N GLU A 13 14.43 -35.81 -0.37
CA GLU A 13 13.12 -36.45 -0.59
C GLU A 13 13.07 -37.79 0.17
N PRO A 14 11.88 -38.35 0.43
CA PRO A 14 11.41 -39.40 -0.48
C PRO A 14 9.89 -39.37 -0.75
N GLY A 15 9.51 -39.97 -1.88
CA GLY A 15 8.17 -39.95 -2.44
C GLY A 15 7.17 -41.02 -1.99
N SER A 16 6.00 -40.90 -2.66
CA SER A 16 5.00 -41.91 -3.04
C SER A 16 4.40 -42.85 -1.99
N HIS A 17 3.08 -42.77 -1.79
CA HIS A 17 2.13 -43.74 -2.37
C HIS A 17 0.66 -43.37 -2.06
N SER A 18 -0.15 -43.48 -3.11
CA SER A 18 -1.61 -43.44 -3.16
C SER A 18 -2.27 -44.60 -2.41
N HIS A 19 -3.47 -44.40 -1.83
CA HIS A 19 -4.68 -45.18 -2.15
C HIS A 19 -5.88 -44.69 -1.33
N SER A 20 -6.94 -44.33 -2.05
CA SER A 20 -8.31 -44.23 -1.57
C SER A 20 -8.89 -45.64 -1.34
N LEU A 21 -9.79 -45.79 -0.37
CA LEU A 21 -11.13 -46.36 -0.56
C LEU A 21 -11.91 -46.49 0.75
N SER A 22 -13.17 -46.09 0.64
CA SER A 22 -14.29 -46.18 1.55
C SER A 22 -14.63 -47.60 1.98
N ARG A 23 -15.20 -47.77 3.19
CA ARG A 23 -16.36 -48.65 3.43
C ARG A 23 -16.98 -48.45 4.80
N SER A 24 -18.22 -47.99 4.79
CA SER A 24 -19.25 -48.20 5.81
C SER A 24 -19.56 -49.69 5.95
N PHE A 25 -19.95 -50.16 7.15
CA PHE A 25 -20.89 -51.27 7.32
C PHE A 25 -21.44 -51.33 8.77
N LEU A 26 -22.75 -51.03 8.86
CA LEU A 26 -23.83 -51.67 9.62
C LEU A 26 -23.82 -51.85 11.15
N GLU A 27 -24.89 -51.27 11.72
CA GLU A 27 -25.58 -51.61 12.97
C GLU A 27 -25.92 -53.10 13.08
N THR A 28 -26.01 -53.60 14.32
CA THR A 28 -27.02 -54.60 14.69
C THR A 28 -27.45 -54.44 16.15
N LYS A 29 -28.77 -54.26 16.32
CA LYS A 29 -29.52 -54.25 17.59
C LYS A 29 -29.53 -55.64 18.24
N LEU A 30 -29.56 -55.67 19.57
CA LEU A 30 -30.19 -56.75 20.35
C LEU A 30 -31.12 -56.15 21.41
N ASN A 31 -32.41 -56.43 21.26
CA ASN A 31 -33.45 -56.26 22.27
C ASN A 31 -33.44 -57.46 23.24
N SER A 32 -33.68 -57.24 24.53
CA SER A 32 -34.54 -58.13 25.32
C SER A 32 -35.07 -57.39 26.56
N VAL A 33 -36.38 -57.12 26.55
CA VAL A 33 -37.44 -57.73 27.39
C VAL A 33 -37.65 -56.99 28.72
N SER A 34 -38.70 -56.18 28.67
CA SER A 34 -39.46 -55.57 29.75
C SER A 34 -40.40 -56.57 30.42
N VAL A 35 -40.53 -56.49 31.75
CA VAL A 35 -41.74 -56.89 32.51
C VAL A 35 -42.20 -55.65 33.29
N GLY A 36 -43.40 -55.16 32.96
CA GLY A 36 -44.06 -54.02 33.63
C GLY A 36 -44.81 -54.44 34.91
N VAL A 37 -45.63 -53.64 35.58
CA VAL A 37 -46.29 -52.34 35.34
C VAL A 37 -46.65 -51.81 36.75
N SER A 38 -46.48 -50.52 37.07
CA SER A 38 -47.54 -49.51 37.31
C SER A 38 -47.03 -48.62 38.47
N SER A 39 -47.17 -47.30 38.56
CA SER A 39 -47.88 -46.29 37.78
C SER A 39 -47.39 -44.91 38.26
N LYS A 40 -47.46 -43.93 37.34
CA LYS A 40 -47.53 -42.48 37.54
C LYS A 40 -46.24 -41.70 37.81
N MET A 41 -45.78 -41.14 36.69
CA MET A 41 -44.95 -39.96 36.52
C MET A 41 -45.48 -38.75 37.31
N ALA A 42 -44.57 -38.11 38.04
CA ALA A 42 -44.60 -36.72 38.41
C ALA A 42 -43.15 -36.19 38.33
N GLU A 43 -42.61 -36.04 37.13
CA GLU A 43 -41.41 -35.22 36.93
C GLU A 43 -41.85 -33.77 36.74
N GLY A 44 -42.30 -33.17 37.85
CA GLY A 44 -42.09 -31.74 38.04
C GLY A 44 -40.62 -31.57 38.34
N GLY A 45 -39.85 -31.03 37.39
CA GLY A 45 -38.54 -30.44 37.66
C GLY A 45 -38.74 -29.25 38.58
N GLY A 46 -38.97 -29.52 39.86
CA GLY A 46 -38.99 -28.51 40.91
C GLY A 46 -37.59 -27.92 41.00
N LEU A 47 -37.49 -26.64 40.66
CA LEU A 47 -36.37 -25.79 41.06
C LEU A 47 -36.28 -25.94 42.59
N LEU A 48 -35.32 -26.72 43.09
CA LEU A 48 -35.08 -26.85 44.53
C LEU A 48 -34.74 -25.45 45.03
N ASP A 49 -35.61 -24.90 45.85
CA ASP A 49 -35.48 -23.55 46.38
C ASP A 49 -34.16 -23.44 47.16
N GLN A 50 -33.24 -22.60 46.68
CA GLN A 50 -31.87 -22.49 47.17
C GLN A 50 -31.83 -22.09 48.66
N ASP A 51 -32.89 -21.42 49.11
CA ASP A 51 -33.12 -20.99 50.49
C ASP A 51 -33.20 -22.16 51.48
N GLN A 52 -33.61 -23.36 51.05
CA GLN A 52 -33.71 -24.55 51.92
C GLN A 52 -32.36 -25.14 52.33
N PHE A 53 -31.27 -24.75 51.67
CA PHE A 53 -29.91 -25.23 51.93
C PHE A 53 -28.97 -24.13 52.41
N SER A 54 -29.53 -23.01 52.87
CA SER A 54 -28.80 -21.90 53.46
C SER A 54 -28.54 -22.11 54.95
N CYS A 55 -27.41 -21.58 55.43
CA CYS A 55 -27.05 -21.57 56.84
C CYS A 55 -27.71 -20.37 57.52
N ALA A 56 -28.57 -20.57 58.53
CA ALA A 56 -29.24 -19.45 59.20
C ALA A 56 -28.31 -18.52 60.03
N ILE A 57 -27.01 -18.83 60.13
CA ILE A 57 -26.01 -17.98 60.82
C ILE A 57 -25.30 -17.05 59.83
N CYS A 58 -24.75 -17.59 58.74
CA CYS A 58 -24.01 -16.79 57.74
C CYS A 58 -24.85 -16.42 56.53
N LEU A 59 -26.07 -16.94 56.42
CA LEU A 59 -27.03 -16.75 55.32
C LEU A 59 -26.53 -17.25 53.94
N ASP A 60 -25.38 -17.92 53.92
CA ASP A 60 -24.80 -18.55 52.72
C ASP A 60 -25.20 -20.03 52.61
N LEU A 61 -25.05 -20.60 51.41
CA LEU A 61 -25.15 -22.04 51.16
C LEU A 61 -24.23 -22.84 52.11
N LEU A 62 -24.75 -23.92 52.70
CA LEU A 62 -24.08 -24.67 53.75
C LEU A 62 -22.68 -25.18 53.33
N LYS A 63 -21.63 -24.73 54.02
CA LYS A 63 -20.24 -25.22 53.91
C LYS A 63 -19.97 -26.21 55.03
N ASP A 64 -19.65 -27.46 54.66
CA ASP A 64 -19.53 -28.58 55.59
C ASP A 64 -20.75 -28.66 56.54
N PRO A 65 -21.96 -28.92 55.99
CA PRO A 65 -23.19 -28.90 56.77
C PRO A 65 -23.13 -29.86 57.95
N VAL A 66 -23.62 -29.42 59.10
CA VAL A 66 -23.82 -30.23 60.30
C VAL A 66 -25.26 -30.09 60.74
N THR A 67 -25.90 -31.23 60.99
CA THR A 67 -27.24 -31.28 61.55
C THR A 67 -27.13 -31.57 63.04
N ILE A 68 -27.57 -30.62 63.87
CA ILE A 68 -27.58 -30.76 65.33
C ILE A 68 -28.85 -31.52 65.78
N PRO A 69 -28.94 -32.01 67.04
CA PRO A 69 -30.01 -32.93 67.45
C PRO A 69 -31.45 -32.42 67.29
N CYS A 70 -31.68 -31.10 67.23
CA CYS A 70 -33.00 -30.53 66.91
C CYS A 70 -33.38 -30.59 65.42
N GLY A 71 -32.52 -31.14 64.56
CA GLY A 71 -32.76 -31.29 63.12
C GLY A 71 -32.38 -30.10 62.25
N HIS A 72 -31.93 -28.98 62.82
CA HIS A 72 -31.46 -27.82 62.05
C HIS A 72 -30.02 -28.02 61.57
N SER A 73 -29.73 -27.54 60.35
CA SER A 73 -28.43 -27.68 59.69
C SER A 73 -27.72 -26.33 59.56
N PHE A 74 -26.44 -26.30 59.91
CA PHE A 74 -25.58 -25.10 59.84
C PHE A 74 -24.23 -25.45 59.23
N CYS A 75 -23.46 -24.45 58.82
CA CYS A 75 -22.05 -24.67 58.51
C CYS A 75 -21.32 -25.11 59.78
N MET A 76 -20.47 -26.15 59.70
CA MET A 76 -19.67 -26.66 60.82
C MET A 76 -18.96 -25.53 61.57
N GLY A 77 -18.29 -24.63 60.84
CA GLY A 77 -17.58 -23.49 61.43
C GLY A 77 -18.50 -22.48 62.14
N CYS A 78 -19.69 -22.23 61.58
CA CYS A 78 -20.64 -21.25 62.13
C CYS A 78 -21.23 -21.74 63.46
N ILE A 79 -21.71 -22.98 63.53
CA ILE A 79 -22.29 -23.51 64.76
C ILE A 79 -21.24 -23.75 65.84
N LYS A 80 -20.02 -24.16 65.43
CA LYS A 80 -18.89 -24.28 66.35
C LYS A 80 -18.55 -22.92 66.96
N GLY A 81 -18.45 -21.87 66.14
CA GLY A 81 -18.19 -20.51 66.61
C GLY A 81 -19.27 -19.95 67.55
N CYS A 82 -20.55 -20.24 67.31
CA CYS A 82 -21.62 -19.89 68.25
C CYS A 82 -21.45 -20.58 69.60
N TRP A 83 -21.20 -21.90 69.61
CA TRP A 83 -21.07 -22.65 70.86
C TRP A 83 -19.75 -22.41 71.61
N ASP A 84 -18.68 -22.06 70.91
CA ASP A 84 -17.41 -21.67 71.53
C ASP A 84 -17.55 -20.39 72.38
N GLN A 85 -18.53 -19.52 72.09
CA GLN A 85 -18.83 -18.35 72.92
C GLN A 85 -19.63 -18.70 74.19
N ASP A 86 -20.45 -19.76 74.12
CA ASP A 86 -21.35 -20.20 75.19
C ASP A 86 -20.69 -21.21 76.16
N ASP A 87 -19.46 -21.65 75.88
CA ASP A 87 -18.69 -22.61 76.71
C ASP A 87 -18.53 -22.16 78.18
N LEU A 88 -18.60 -20.84 78.46
CA LEU A 88 -18.56 -20.28 79.82
C LEU A 88 -19.85 -20.55 80.63
N THR A 89 -20.99 -20.73 79.95
CA THR A 89 -22.30 -20.94 80.58
C THR A 89 -22.69 -22.42 80.66
N GLY A 90 -22.00 -23.29 79.92
CA GLY A 90 -22.22 -24.73 79.91
C GLY A 90 -23.54 -25.20 79.28
N VAL A 91 -24.33 -24.28 78.69
CA VAL A 91 -25.62 -24.56 78.03
C VAL A 91 -25.54 -24.10 76.58
N TYR A 92 -25.72 -25.02 75.64
CA TYR A 92 -25.57 -24.74 74.21
C TYR A 92 -26.92 -24.65 73.53
N SER A 93 -27.21 -23.56 72.81
CA SER A 93 -28.52 -23.37 72.17
C SER A 93 -28.46 -23.46 70.64
N CYS A 94 -29.54 -23.94 70.01
CA CYS A 94 -29.72 -23.86 68.57
C CYS A 94 -30.01 -22.40 68.15
N PRO A 95 -29.25 -21.79 67.22
CA PRO A 95 -29.51 -20.42 66.78
C PRO A 95 -30.88 -20.21 66.11
N GLN A 96 -31.47 -21.27 65.54
CA GLN A 96 -32.72 -21.19 64.78
C GLN A 96 -33.97 -21.42 65.65
N CYS A 97 -33.98 -22.43 66.53
CA CYS A 97 -35.15 -22.75 67.37
C CYS A 97 -34.93 -22.53 68.88
N ARG A 98 -33.72 -22.13 69.29
CA ARG A 98 -33.33 -21.86 70.69
C ARG A 98 -33.41 -23.06 71.64
N GLN A 99 -33.57 -24.28 71.12
CA GLN A 99 -33.49 -25.50 71.93
C GLN A 99 -32.09 -25.63 72.54
N THR A 100 -32.02 -25.93 73.84
CA THR A 100 -30.79 -26.04 74.62
C THR A 100 -30.30 -27.48 74.75
N PHE A 101 -28.99 -27.67 74.81
CA PHE A 101 -28.32 -28.97 74.91
C PHE A 101 -27.25 -28.95 76.00
N THR A 102 -27.23 -29.99 76.83
CA THR A 102 -26.20 -30.27 77.84
C THR A 102 -26.07 -31.79 77.99
N PRO A 103 -24.91 -32.43 77.72
CA PRO A 103 -23.62 -31.85 77.33
C PRO A 103 -23.59 -31.33 75.88
N ARG A 104 -22.48 -30.67 75.49
CA ARG A 104 -22.27 -30.14 74.13
C ARG A 104 -22.44 -31.26 73.08
N PRO A 105 -23.31 -31.09 72.06
CA PRO A 105 -23.45 -32.09 71.01
C PRO A 105 -22.19 -32.23 70.16
N ASP A 106 -21.84 -33.47 69.79
CA ASP A 106 -20.77 -33.73 68.84
C ASP A 106 -21.17 -33.31 67.43
N LEU A 107 -20.38 -32.43 66.82
CA LEU A 107 -20.60 -31.95 65.47
C LEU A 107 -19.96 -32.89 64.45
N ARG A 108 -20.78 -33.59 63.66
CA ARG A 108 -20.33 -34.40 62.52
C ARG A 108 -20.91 -33.88 61.21
N LYS A 109 -20.09 -33.86 60.16
CA LYS A 109 -20.52 -33.43 58.82
C LYS A 109 -21.64 -34.34 58.32
N ASN A 110 -22.75 -33.74 57.93
CA ASN A 110 -23.86 -34.40 57.25
C ASN A 110 -23.49 -34.59 55.77
N ILE A 111 -23.11 -35.82 55.42
CA ILE A 111 -22.64 -36.17 54.07
C ILE A 111 -23.75 -35.96 53.02
N MET A 112 -25.01 -36.22 53.37
CA MET A 112 -26.15 -36.07 52.46
C MET A 112 -26.37 -34.60 52.07
N PHE A 113 -26.40 -33.70 53.05
CA PHE A 113 -26.54 -32.26 52.78
C PHE A 113 -25.34 -31.74 51.99
N ALA A 114 -24.13 -32.22 52.29
CA ALA A 114 -22.94 -31.85 51.54
C ALA A 114 -23.04 -32.28 50.07
N GLU A 115 -23.53 -33.50 49.79
CA GLU A 115 -23.70 -33.99 48.42
C GLU A 115 -24.76 -33.19 47.64
N VAL A 116 -25.89 -32.86 48.28
CA VAL A 116 -26.96 -32.07 47.65
C VAL A 116 -26.48 -30.65 47.35
N VAL A 117 -25.79 -29.99 48.28
CA VAL A 117 -25.19 -28.67 48.09
C VAL A 117 -24.17 -28.67 46.95
N GLU A 118 -23.33 -29.70 46.85
CA GLU A 118 -22.35 -29.83 45.76
C GLU A 118 -23.02 -30.09 44.40
N LYS A 119 -24.13 -30.83 44.37
CA LYS A 119 -24.93 -31.00 43.14
C LYS A 119 -25.56 -29.67 42.70
N LEU A 120 -26.10 -28.88 43.63
CA LEU A 120 -26.66 -27.55 43.33
C LEU A 120 -25.61 -26.59 42.74
N LYS A 121 -24.40 -26.54 43.34
CA LYS A 121 -23.28 -25.74 42.80
C LYS A 121 -22.89 -26.16 41.38
N LYS A 122 -22.92 -27.46 41.08
CA LYS A 122 -22.60 -27.98 39.74
C LYS A 122 -23.69 -27.64 38.70
N THR A 123 -24.96 -27.57 39.11
CA THR A 123 -26.07 -27.20 38.23
C THR A 123 -26.06 -25.71 37.85
N GLU A 124 -25.65 -24.81 38.75
CA GLU A 124 -25.46 -23.38 38.44
C GLU A 124 -24.30 -23.13 37.45
N LEU A 125 -23.22 -23.91 37.54
CA LEU A 125 -22.08 -23.81 36.62
C LEU A 125 -22.36 -24.36 35.21
N GLN A 126 -23.39 -25.19 35.04
CA GLN A 126 -23.76 -25.79 33.74
C GLN A 126 -24.96 -25.13 33.05
N THR A 127 -25.52 -24.04 33.60
CA THR A 127 -26.69 -23.33 33.02
C THR A 127 -26.37 -21.95 32.45
N ALA A 128 -25.10 -21.54 32.36
CA ALA A 128 -24.73 -20.36 31.57
C ALA A 128 -24.86 -20.69 30.06
N PRO A 129 -25.78 -20.06 29.30
CA PRO A 129 -25.79 -20.23 27.84
C PRO A 129 -24.45 -19.71 27.27
N PRO A 130 -23.93 -20.30 26.18
CA PRO A 130 -22.67 -19.86 25.59
C PRO A 130 -22.64 -18.34 25.36
N ALA A 131 -21.49 -17.69 25.62
CA ALA A 131 -21.31 -16.25 25.49
C ALA A 131 -21.67 -15.67 24.10
N HIS A 132 -21.85 -16.53 23.10
CA HIS A 132 -22.21 -16.19 21.72
C HIS A 132 -23.71 -15.93 21.48
N CYS A 133 -24.58 -16.10 22.49
CA CYS A 133 -26.03 -15.90 22.35
C CYS A 133 -26.50 -14.45 22.58
N TYR A 134 -25.64 -13.61 23.17
CA TYR A 134 -25.97 -12.23 23.53
C TYR A 134 -25.47 -11.24 22.47
N ALA A 135 -26.16 -10.12 22.31
CA ALA A 135 -25.77 -9.10 21.35
C ALA A 135 -24.51 -8.35 21.84
N GLY A 136 -23.42 -8.43 21.09
CA GLY A 136 -22.18 -7.69 21.35
C GLY A 136 -22.10 -6.34 20.65
N PRO A 137 -20.99 -5.60 20.79
CA PRO A 137 -20.74 -4.36 20.06
C PRO A 137 -20.85 -4.58 18.55
N GLY A 138 -21.93 -4.07 17.98
CA GLY A 138 -22.20 -4.19 16.56
C GLY A 138 -23.14 -5.32 16.13
N ASP A 139 -23.69 -6.07 17.07
CA ASP A 139 -24.83 -6.92 16.75
C ASP A 139 -26.15 -6.14 16.81
N VAL A 140 -27.14 -6.57 16.02
CA VAL A 140 -28.52 -6.09 16.18
C VAL A 140 -29.11 -6.82 17.38
N ALA A 141 -29.61 -6.08 18.36
CA ALA A 141 -30.21 -6.64 19.56
C ALA A 141 -31.67 -7.06 19.31
N CYS A 142 -32.13 -8.14 19.95
CA CYS A 142 -33.54 -8.52 19.89
C CYS A 142 -34.42 -7.54 20.67
N ASP A 143 -35.50 -7.08 20.05
CA ASP A 143 -36.40 -6.07 20.61
C ASP A 143 -37.36 -6.62 21.66
N VAL A 144 -37.60 -7.94 21.65
CA VAL A 144 -38.55 -8.62 22.56
C VAL A 144 -37.87 -9.14 23.84
N CYS A 145 -36.55 -9.35 23.84
CA CYS A 145 -35.83 -9.83 25.03
C CYS A 145 -35.94 -8.86 26.19
N THR A 146 -36.43 -9.36 27.34
CA THR A 146 -36.36 -8.67 28.63
C THR A 146 -35.00 -8.92 29.28
N GLY A 147 -34.38 -7.88 29.85
CA GLY A 147 -33.03 -7.96 30.44
C GLY A 147 -31.90 -7.92 29.41
N ARG A 148 -30.90 -8.81 29.53
CA ARG A 148 -29.74 -8.85 28.62
C ARG A 148 -30.19 -9.31 27.23
N LYS A 149 -30.15 -8.41 26.25
CA LYS A 149 -30.64 -8.66 24.89
C LYS A 149 -29.81 -9.70 24.14
N ARG A 150 -30.50 -10.65 23.51
CA ARG A 150 -29.89 -11.65 22.62
C ARG A 150 -29.62 -11.07 21.24
N LYS A 151 -28.67 -11.65 20.51
CA LYS A 151 -28.41 -11.29 19.10
C LYS A 151 -29.65 -11.61 18.25
N ALA A 152 -30.14 -10.62 17.51
CA ALA A 152 -31.19 -10.80 16.53
C ALA A 152 -30.65 -11.47 15.27
N ILE A 153 -31.43 -12.39 14.71
CA ILE A 153 -31.09 -13.11 13.48
C ILE A 153 -31.91 -12.63 12.29
N LYS A 154 -33.15 -12.17 12.55
CA LYS A 154 -34.06 -11.65 11.54
C LYS A 154 -34.77 -10.40 12.03
N THR A 155 -35.18 -9.56 11.10
CA THR A 155 -36.02 -8.39 11.34
C THR A 155 -37.29 -8.53 10.52
N CYS A 156 -38.45 -8.40 11.15
CA CYS A 156 -39.72 -8.38 10.45
C CYS A 156 -40.03 -6.97 9.95
N LEU A 157 -40.29 -6.84 8.66
CA LEU A 157 -40.56 -5.55 8.03
C LEU A 157 -42.00 -5.06 8.26
N VAL A 158 -42.87 -5.94 8.77
CA VAL A 158 -44.25 -5.59 9.15
C VAL A 158 -44.31 -5.17 10.62
N CYS A 159 -43.72 -5.96 11.53
CA CYS A 159 -43.67 -5.64 12.96
C CYS A 159 -42.67 -4.53 13.30
N LEU A 160 -41.76 -4.21 12.37
CA LEU A 160 -40.65 -3.27 12.57
C LEU A 160 -39.79 -3.62 13.79
N ALA A 161 -39.59 -4.93 14.01
CA ALA A 161 -38.88 -5.47 15.16
C ALA A 161 -37.91 -6.57 14.76
N SER A 162 -36.79 -6.63 15.48
CA SER A 162 -35.70 -7.60 15.32
C SER A 162 -35.80 -8.71 16.37
N TYR A 163 -35.70 -9.95 15.92
CA TYR A 163 -35.95 -11.14 16.73
C TYR A 163 -34.69 -12.01 16.81
N CYS A 164 -34.34 -12.47 18.02
CA CYS A 164 -33.44 -13.60 18.22
C CYS A 164 -34.15 -14.89 17.84
N ASP A 165 -33.40 -15.99 17.69
CA ASP A 165 -33.94 -17.28 17.23
C ASP A 165 -35.19 -17.74 17.98
N THR A 166 -35.20 -17.61 19.31
CA THR A 166 -36.33 -18.01 20.14
C THR A 166 -37.57 -17.15 19.90
N HIS A 167 -37.42 -15.83 19.79
CA HIS A 167 -38.55 -14.93 19.55
C HIS A 167 -39.00 -14.95 18.09
N LEU A 168 -38.12 -15.29 17.15
CA LEU A 168 -38.50 -15.46 15.75
C LEU A 168 -39.36 -16.71 15.57
N LYS A 169 -39.03 -17.82 16.25
CA LYS A 169 -39.85 -19.03 16.23
C LYS A 169 -41.26 -18.75 16.73
N LEU A 170 -41.37 -18.10 17.90
CA LEU A 170 -42.67 -17.67 18.44
C LEU A 170 -43.41 -16.71 17.50
N HIS A 171 -42.70 -15.75 16.90
CA HIS A 171 -43.28 -14.83 15.91
C HIS A 171 -43.87 -15.58 14.71
N ASN A 172 -43.16 -16.56 14.16
CA ASN A 172 -43.65 -17.37 13.02
C ASN A 172 -44.83 -18.26 13.41
N GLU A 173 -44.87 -18.78 14.65
CA GLU A 173 -45.99 -19.57 15.17
C GLU A 173 -47.26 -18.72 15.34
N LEU A 174 -47.12 -17.48 15.81
CA LEU A 174 -48.24 -16.53 15.96
C LEU A 174 -48.72 -15.95 14.63
N HIS A 175 -47.87 -15.98 13.59
CA HIS A 175 -48.19 -15.52 12.25
C HIS A 175 -48.03 -16.66 11.23
N PRO A 176 -48.88 -17.70 11.31
CA PRO A 176 -48.77 -18.87 10.44
C PRO A 176 -49.00 -18.48 8.97
N GLY A 177 -48.22 -19.09 8.08
CA GLY A 177 -48.30 -18.86 6.63
C GLY A 177 -47.35 -17.79 6.07
N ASN A 178 -46.31 -17.39 6.82
CA ASN A 178 -45.31 -16.40 6.37
C ASN A 178 -45.92 -15.08 5.88
N THR A 179 -47.03 -14.66 6.48
CA THR A 179 -47.72 -13.40 6.14
C THR A 179 -46.88 -12.17 6.44
N HIS A 180 -45.90 -12.31 7.34
CA HIS A 180 -44.94 -11.27 7.70
C HIS A 180 -43.59 -11.53 7.02
N ASN A 181 -43.15 -10.60 6.17
CA ASN A 181 -41.84 -10.69 5.53
C ASN A 181 -40.71 -10.40 6.54
N VAL A 182 -39.74 -11.30 6.61
CA VAL A 182 -38.58 -11.23 7.52
C VAL A 182 -37.27 -11.25 6.72
N ILE A 183 -36.40 -10.28 6.98
CA ILE A 183 -35.06 -10.18 6.38
C ILE A 183 -33.97 -10.47 7.42
N ASN A 184 -32.72 -10.63 6.99
CA ASN A 184 -31.59 -10.72 7.93
C ASN A 184 -31.56 -9.48 8.83
N ALA A 185 -31.22 -9.68 10.10
CA ALA A 185 -31.21 -8.60 11.07
C ALA A 185 -30.33 -7.44 10.58
N THR A 186 -30.91 -6.23 10.51
CA THR A 186 -30.23 -5.02 10.06
C THR A 186 -30.25 -3.97 11.17
N ARG A 187 -29.13 -3.27 11.37
CA ARG A 187 -29.05 -2.18 12.37
C ARG A 187 -29.90 -0.98 11.96
N ASN A 188 -30.06 -0.78 10.67
CA ASN A 188 -30.63 0.43 10.10
C ASN A 188 -32.08 0.18 9.63
N LEU A 189 -32.91 -0.44 10.48
CA LEU A 189 -34.31 -0.69 10.13
C LEU A 189 -35.05 0.63 9.85
N GLN A 190 -34.78 1.67 10.64
CA GLN A 190 -35.40 3.00 10.47
C GLN A 190 -35.06 3.66 9.13
N GLU A 191 -33.87 3.41 8.56
CA GLU A 191 -33.50 3.94 7.24
C GLU A 191 -34.29 3.29 6.10
N ASN A 192 -34.91 2.13 6.34
CA ASN A 192 -35.77 1.47 5.37
C ASN A 192 -37.23 1.92 5.48
N ILE A 193 -37.57 2.81 6.42
CA ILE A 193 -38.94 3.27 6.67
C ILE A 193 -39.09 4.71 6.21
N CYS A 194 -40.14 4.96 5.43
CA CYS A 194 -40.51 6.30 4.99
C CYS A 194 -40.75 7.20 6.21
N PRO A 195 -40.04 8.34 6.31
CA PRO A 195 -40.18 9.23 7.46
C PRO A 195 -41.58 9.83 7.56
N GLN A 196 -42.23 10.11 6.41
CA GLN A 196 -43.57 10.68 6.34
C GLN A 196 -44.66 9.65 6.64
N HIS A 197 -44.62 8.51 5.95
CA HIS A 197 -45.74 7.56 5.93
C HIS A 197 -45.59 6.38 6.90
N LYS A 198 -44.41 6.22 7.52
CA LYS A 198 -44.08 5.07 8.38
C LYS A 198 -44.33 3.72 7.69
N LYS A 199 -44.10 3.67 6.38
CA LYS A 199 -44.20 2.47 5.52
C LYS A 199 -42.83 2.14 4.92
N LEU A 200 -42.61 0.89 4.54
CA LEU A 200 -41.35 0.42 3.98
C LEU A 200 -41.03 1.11 2.64
N LEU A 201 -39.75 1.41 2.43
CA LEU A 201 -39.21 1.99 1.21
C LEU A 201 -38.95 0.90 0.15
N GLU A 202 -40.02 0.44 -0.50
CA GLU A 202 -39.97 -0.66 -1.48
C GLU A 202 -39.86 -0.21 -2.94
N VAL A 203 -39.99 1.10 -3.20
CA VAL A 203 -39.97 1.70 -4.54
C VAL A 203 -38.75 2.61 -4.66
N TYR A 204 -38.13 2.66 -5.83
CA TYR A 204 -37.07 3.61 -6.16
C TYR A 204 -37.58 4.59 -7.21
N CYS A 205 -37.50 5.88 -6.91
CA CYS A 205 -37.77 6.93 -7.88
C CYS A 205 -36.47 7.27 -8.62
N ARG A 206 -36.43 7.04 -9.93
CA ARG A 206 -35.26 7.33 -10.78
C ARG A 206 -35.09 8.83 -11.02
N THR A 207 -36.20 9.56 -11.11
CA THR A 207 -36.21 11.01 -11.28
C THR A 207 -35.50 11.70 -10.12
N ASP A 208 -35.83 11.32 -8.88
CA ASP A 208 -35.27 11.94 -7.66
C ASP A 208 -34.13 11.13 -7.02
N GLN A 209 -33.81 9.96 -7.58
CA GLN A 209 -32.74 9.06 -7.15
C GLN A 209 -32.80 8.66 -5.66
N GLN A 210 -33.99 8.30 -5.19
CA GLN A 210 -34.21 7.94 -3.79
C GLN A 210 -35.21 6.79 -3.63
N CYS A 211 -35.06 6.03 -2.54
CA CYS A 211 -36.03 5.01 -2.14
C CYS A 211 -37.24 5.69 -1.45
N ILE A 212 -38.45 5.34 -1.89
CA ILE A 212 -39.74 5.87 -1.43
C ILE A 212 -40.71 4.72 -1.10
N CYS A 213 -41.80 5.02 -0.38
CA CYS A 213 -42.87 4.05 -0.14
C CYS A 213 -44.02 4.17 -1.17
N LEU A 214 -44.95 3.21 -1.20
CA LEU A 214 -46.07 3.23 -2.15
C LEU A 214 -47.01 4.44 -2.02
N LEU A 215 -47.16 5.02 -0.83
CA LEU A 215 -47.96 6.25 -0.65
C LEU A 215 -47.28 7.46 -1.29
N CYS A 216 -45.96 7.57 -1.17
CA CYS A 216 -45.18 8.64 -1.83
C CYS A 216 -45.35 8.64 -3.36
N VAL A 217 -45.53 7.46 -3.98
CA VAL A 217 -45.76 7.35 -5.43
C VAL A 217 -47.09 8.00 -5.84
N MET A 218 -48.10 7.90 -4.98
CA MET A 218 -49.44 8.46 -5.23
C MET A 218 -49.51 9.96 -4.93
N ASP A 219 -48.66 10.43 -4.00
CA ASP A 219 -48.62 11.81 -3.53
C ASP A 219 -47.50 12.63 -4.19
N GLU A 220 -46.37 12.81 -3.50
CA GLU A 220 -45.28 13.72 -3.89
C GLU A 220 -44.55 13.31 -5.17
N HIS A 221 -44.46 12.02 -5.48
CA HIS A 221 -43.76 11.48 -6.66
C HIS A 221 -44.71 11.08 -7.79
N ARG A 222 -45.92 11.65 -7.81
CA ARG A 222 -46.94 11.30 -8.80
C ARG A 222 -46.48 11.68 -10.22
N GLY A 223 -46.30 10.66 -11.06
CA GLY A 223 -45.88 10.82 -12.46
C GLY A 223 -44.37 10.78 -12.68
N HIS A 224 -43.56 10.53 -11.65
CA HIS A 224 -42.12 10.29 -11.79
C HIS A 224 -41.83 8.88 -12.31
N ASP A 225 -40.62 8.66 -12.86
CA ASP A 225 -40.18 7.32 -13.24
C ASP A 225 -39.85 6.52 -11.97
N THR A 226 -40.72 5.58 -11.63
CA THR A 226 -40.60 4.75 -10.43
C THR A 226 -40.57 3.28 -10.79
N VAL A 227 -39.67 2.55 -10.15
CA VAL A 227 -39.52 1.09 -10.27
C VAL A 227 -39.42 0.46 -8.89
N SER A 228 -39.59 -0.86 -8.77
CA SER A 228 -39.32 -1.50 -7.48
C SER A 228 -37.85 -1.36 -7.09
N ALA A 229 -37.57 -1.20 -5.80
CA ALA A 229 -36.20 -1.10 -5.29
C ALA A 229 -35.37 -2.34 -5.63
N ALA A 230 -36.00 -3.52 -5.70
CA ALA A 230 -35.34 -4.76 -6.11
C ALA A 230 -34.92 -4.75 -7.59
N ALA A 231 -35.76 -4.23 -8.48
CA ALA A 231 -35.44 -4.11 -9.90
C ALA A 231 -34.31 -3.10 -10.13
N GLU A 232 -34.39 -1.91 -9.52
CA GLU A 232 -33.34 -0.90 -9.66
C GLU A 232 -32.01 -1.38 -9.07
N ARG A 233 -32.03 -2.06 -7.91
CA ARG A 233 -30.83 -2.68 -7.33
C ARG A 233 -30.17 -3.61 -8.32
N THR A 234 -30.94 -4.43 -9.04
CA THR A 234 -30.38 -5.38 -10.01
C THR A 234 -29.67 -4.65 -11.15
N GLU A 235 -30.22 -3.53 -11.62
CA GLU A 235 -29.60 -2.72 -12.67
C GLU A 235 -28.36 -1.98 -12.16
N LYS A 236 -28.44 -1.31 -11.01
CA LYS A 236 -27.29 -0.67 -10.36
C LYS A 236 -26.18 -1.65 -10.00
N GLN A 237 -26.52 -2.89 -9.65
CA GLN A 237 -25.54 -3.95 -9.38
C GLN A 237 -24.75 -4.33 -10.64
N LYS A 238 -25.38 -4.36 -11.82
CA LYS A 238 -24.67 -4.58 -13.09
C LYS A 238 -23.74 -3.40 -13.42
N GLN A 239 -24.24 -2.17 -13.26
CA GLN A 239 -23.44 -0.96 -13.47
C GLN A 239 -22.22 -0.94 -12.54
N LEU A 240 -22.40 -1.30 -11.27
CA LEU A 240 -21.31 -1.40 -10.30
C LEU A 240 -20.25 -2.41 -10.75
N GLY A 241 -20.66 -3.58 -11.24
CA GLY A 241 -19.74 -4.58 -11.78
C GLY A 241 -18.92 -4.05 -12.97
N ALA A 242 -19.57 -3.36 -13.91
CA ALA A 242 -18.88 -2.76 -15.05
C ALA A 242 -17.88 -1.67 -14.62
N THR A 243 -18.26 -0.79 -13.69
CA THR A 243 -17.38 0.26 -13.15
C THR A 243 -16.21 -0.35 -12.37
N GLN A 244 -16.46 -1.39 -11.57
CA GLN A 244 -15.42 -2.09 -10.83
C GLN A 244 -14.38 -2.71 -11.77
N SER A 245 -14.81 -3.37 -12.85
CA SER A 245 -13.90 -3.92 -13.86
C SER A 245 -13.06 -2.83 -14.54
N LYS A 246 -13.66 -1.68 -14.87
CA LYS A 246 -12.92 -0.52 -15.43
C LYS A 246 -11.85 -0.01 -14.48
N PHE A 247 -12.15 0.10 -13.19
CA PHE A 247 -11.16 0.51 -12.20
C PHE A 247 -10.05 -0.52 -12.02
N GLN A 248 -10.38 -1.81 -12.01
CA GLN A 248 -9.37 -2.88 -11.95
C GLN A 248 -8.43 -2.83 -13.15
N GLN A 249 -8.94 -2.64 -14.36
CA GLN A 249 -8.11 -2.49 -15.55
C GLN A 249 -7.16 -1.28 -15.44
N ARG A 250 -7.68 -0.11 -15.03
CA ARG A 250 -6.87 1.10 -14.90
C ARG A 250 -5.80 0.98 -13.81
N ILE A 251 -6.12 0.28 -12.71
CA ILE A 251 -5.13 -0.03 -11.67
C ILE A 251 -4.00 -0.87 -12.27
N GLN A 252 -4.32 -1.94 -13.00
CA GLN A 252 -3.30 -2.79 -13.64
C GLN A 252 -2.44 -2.02 -14.66
N GLU A 253 -3.06 -1.15 -15.47
CA GLU A 253 -2.35 -0.28 -16.41
C GLU A 253 -1.38 0.66 -15.67
N ARG A 254 -1.83 1.32 -14.60
CA ARG A 254 -0.99 2.23 -13.82
C ARG A 254 0.10 1.51 -13.02
N GLU A 255 -0.18 0.31 -12.51
CA GLU A 255 0.83 -0.53 -11.86
C GLU A 255 1.94 -0.94 -12.85
N LYS A 256 1.57 -1.26 -14.10
CA LYS A 256 2.53 -1.52 -15.17
C LYS A 256 3.35 -0.29 -15.51
N GLU A 257 2.72 0.85 -15.75
CA GLU A 257 3.44 2.11 -16.01
C GLU A 257 4.40 2.48 -14.87
N LEU A 258 3.99 2.26 -13.61
CA LEU A 258 4.82 2.47 -12.44
C LEU A 258 6.05 1.55 -12.45
N GLN A 259 5.87 0.28 -12.81
CA GLN A 259 6.98 -0.68 -12.91
C GLN A 259 7.95 -0.30 -14.03
N ASP A 260 7.44 0.07 -15.20
CA ASP A 260 8.24 0.51 -16.35
C ASP A 260 9.05 1.76 -15.98
N LEU A 261 8.44 2.74 -15.31
CA LEU A 261 9.13 3.95 -14.82
C LEU A 261 10.20 3.62 -13.79
N ARG A 262 9.92 2.72 -12.84
CA ARG A 262 10.92 2.26 -11.86
C ARG A 262 12.12 1.63 -12.57
N GLN A 263 11.88 0.81 -13.60
CA GLN A 263 12.96 0.20 -14.38
C GLN A 263 13.76 1.26 -15.17
N ALA A 264 13.09 2.23 -15.79
CA ALA A 264 13.73 3.32 -16.51
C ALA A 264 14.64 4.16 -15.60
N VAL A 265 14.18 4.51 -14.40
CA VAL A 265 14.98 5.23 -13.39
C VAL A 265 16.20 4.42 -12.96
N GLN A 266 16.05 3.12 -12.73
CA GLN A 266 17.18 2.25 -12.37
C GLN A 266 18.18 2.10 -13.53
N SER A 267 17.69 2.01 -14.77
CA SER A 267 18.53 1.98 -15.97
C SER A 267 19.34 3.27 -16.11
N LEU A 268 18.69 4.44 -15.95
CA LEU A 268 19.37 5.74 -15.98
C LEU A 268 20.45 5.83 -14.89
N LYS A 269 20.16 5.41 -13.65
CA LYS A 269 21.14 5.39 -12.56
C LYS A 269 22.37 4.56 -12.91
N ARG A 270 22.17 3.35 -13.43
CA ARG A 270 23.28 2.47 -13.86
C ARG A 270 24.07 3.06 -15.01
N SER A 271 23.39 3.64 -16.00
CA SER A 271 24.03 4.29 -17.14
C SER A 271 24.86 5.52 -16.72
N ALA A 272 24.32 6.36 -15.83
CA ALA A 272 25.05 7.51 -15.30
C ALA A 272 26.29 7.08 -14.50
N GLN A 273 26.16 6.04 -13.66
CA GLN A 273 27.29 5.49 -12.91
C GLN A 273 28.37 4.94 -13.85
N ALA A 274 28.00 4.17 -14.87
CA ALA A 274 28.93 3.66 -15.86
C ALA A 274 29.65 4.80 -16.61
N ALA A 275 28.93 5.86 -16.98
CA ALA A 275 29.53 7.03 -17.63
C ALA A 275 30.54 7.75 -16.72
N VAL A 276 30.28 7.84 -15.42
CA VAL A 276 31.23 8.39 -14.44
C VAL A 276 32.48 7.50 -14.35
N GLU A 277 32.31 6.19 -14.19
CA GLU A 277 33.42 5.23 -14.09
C GLU A 277 34.30 5.24 -15.36
N ASP A 278 33.69 5.24 -16.53
CA ASP A 278 34.42 5.34 -17.80
C ASP A 278 35.15 6.68 -17.93
N SER A 279 34.53 7.79 -17.52
CA SER A 279 35.17 9.11 -17.53
C SER A 279 36.38 9.15 -16.59
N GLU A 280 36.25 8.65 -15.36
CA GLU A 280 37.35 8.56 -14.39
C GLU A 280 38.50 7.71 -14.93
N ARG A 281 38.19 6.57 -15.56
CA ARG A 281 39.19 5.71 -16.21
C ARG A 281 39.94 6.47 -17.31
N ILE A 282 39.23 7.16 -18.20
CA ILE A 282 39.84 7.94 -19.29
C ILE A 282 40.74 9.05 -18.74
N PHE A 283 40.27 9.83 -17.75
CA PHE A 283 41.10 10.87 -17.13
C PHE A 283 42.33 10.29 -16.44
N THR A 284 42.22 9.13 -15.81
CA THR A 284 43.36 8.43 -15.20
C THR A 284 44.39 8.01 -16.25
N GLU A 285 43.95 7.50 -17.41
CA GLU A 285 44.84 7.17 -18.54
C GLU A 285 45.54 8.42 -19.09
N LEU A 286 44.83 9.55 -19.20
CA LEU A 286 45.40 10.83 -19.62
C LEU A 286 46.47 11.34 -18.65
N ILE A 287 46.20 11.30 -17.34
CA ILE A 287 47.17 11.69 -16.31
C ILE A 287 48.46 10.87 -16.44
N ARG A 288 48.33 9.54 -16.54
CA ARG A 288 49.50 8.64 -16.75
C ARG A 288 50.28 8.98 -18.02
N SER A 289 49.58 9.35 -19.10
CA SER A 289 50.22 9.77 -20.35
C SER A 289 51.01 11.05 -20.17
N ILE A 290 50.44 12.06 -19.49
CA ILE A 290 51.09 13.33 -19.20
C ILE A 290 52.30 13.13 -18.28
N GLU A 291 52.21 12.26 -17.27
CA GLU A 291 53.33 11.91 -16.39
C GLU A 291 54.48 11.24 -17.14
N ARG A 292 54.16 10.36 -18.09
CA ARG A 292 55.17 9.76 -18.97
C ARG A 292 55.88 10.82 -19.81
N ARG A 293 55.11 11.72 -20.46
CA ARG A 293 55.65 12.83 -21.25
C ARG A 293 56.50 13.80 -20.42
N ARG A 294 56.07 14.11 -19.19
CA ARG A 294 56.85 14.89 -18.22
C ARG A 294 58.22 14.24 -17.97
N SER A 295 58.25 12.92 -17.84
CA SER A 295 59.48 12.17 -17.61
C SER A 295 60.38 12.20 -18.85
N GLU A 296 59.83 12.02 -20.04
CA GLU A 296 60.55 12.14 -21.32
C GLU A 296 61.23 13.52 -21.47
N VAL A 297 60.51 14.62 -21.20
CA VAL A 297 61.08 15.98 -21.26
C VAL A 297 62.20 16.16 -20.24
N LYS A 298 62.03 15.62 -19.03
CA LYS A 298 63.07 15.68 -17.98
C LYS A 298 64.35 14.97 -18.43
N GLU A 299 64.23 13.75 -18.95
CA GLU A 299 65.39 12.98 -19.41
C GLU A 299 66.09 13.68 -20.58
N LEU A 300 65.36 14.23 -21.55
CA LEU A 300 65.95 15.01 -22.65
C LEU A 300 66.81 16.20 -22.16
N ILE A 301 66.34 16.91 -21.12
CA ILE A 301 67.11 18.02 -20.53
C ILE A 301 68.37 17.49 -19.84
N ARG A 302 68.26 16.39 -19.08
CA ARG A 302 69.39 15.81 -18.34
C ARG A 302 70.44 15.20 -19.25
N ASP A 303 70.02 14.55 -20.33
CA ASP A 303 70.92 13.98 -21.34
C ASP A 303 71.70 15.10 -22.04
N GLN A 304 71.04 16.19 -22.44
CA GLN A 304 71.71 17.33 -23.06
C GLN A 304 72.63 18.05 -22.08
N GLU A 305 72.18 18.28 -20.84
CA GLU A 305 73.02 18.85 -19.77
C GLU A 305 74.29 18.02 -19.58
N LYS A 306 74.15 16.70 -19.40
CA LYS A 306 75.28 15.78 -19.22
C LYS A 306 76.22 15.80 -20.42
N ALA A 307 75.69 15.77 -21.65
CA ALA A 307 76.51 15.76 -22.86
C ALA A 307 77.33 17.04 -23.03
N GLU A 308 76.75 18.21 -22.74
CA GLU A 308 77.47 19.49 -22.82
C GLU A 308 78.46 19.66 -21.66
N VAL A 309 78.10 19.23 -20.44
CA VAL A 309 79.00 19.26 -19.27
C VAL A 309 80.21 18.36 -19.51
N SER A 310 80.02 17.10 -19.93
CA SER A 310 81.15 16.20 -20.21
C SER A 310 82.04 16.71 -21.34
N ARG A 311 81.47 17.40 -22.33
CA ARG A 311 82.27 18.06 -23.38
C ARG A 311 83.11 19.21 -22.81
N ALA A 312 82.52 20.03 -21.94
CA ALA A 312 83.21 21.14 -21.29
C ALA A 312 84.31 20.65 -20.32
N GLU A 313 84.05 19.61 -19.54
CA GLU A 313 85.03 18.97 -18.65
C GLU A 313 86.24 18.44 -19.43
N GLY A 314 86.01 17.76 -20.57
CA GLY A 314 87.11 17.29 -21.42
C GLY A 314 87.98 18.43 -21.99
N LEU A 315 87.37 19.58 -22.32
CA LEU A 315 88.12 20.78 -22.73
C LEU A 315 88.89 21.42 -21.56
N LEU A 316 88.32 21.41 -20.35
CA LEU A 316 89.00 21.89 -19.15
C LEU A 316 90.24 21.05 -18.84
N GLU A 317 90.13 19.72 -18.85
CA GLU A 317 91.27 18.82 -18.64
C GLU A 317 92.38 19.05 -19.67
N GLN A 318 92.02 19.26 -20.95
CA GLN A 318 92.98 19.59 -22.01
C GLN A 318 93.70 20.91 -21.73
N LEU A 319 92.97 21.97 -21.37
CA LEU A 319 93.56 23.27 -21.04
C LEU A 319 94.45 23.19 -19.79
N GLU A 320 94.04 22.45 -18.76
CA GLU A 320 94.84 22.25 -17.55
C GLU A 320 96.16 21.53 -17.85
N GLN A 321 96.11 20.50 -18.71
CA GLN A 321 97.30 19.79 -19.15
C GLN A 321 98.24 20.68 -19.99
N GLU A 322 97.69 21.51 -20.87
CA GLU A 322 98.45 22.48 -21.66
C GLU A 322 99.14 23.52 -20.75
N ILE A 323 98.41 24.10 -19.80
CA ILE A 323 98.97 25.04 -18.82
C ILE A 323 100.09 24.38 -18.01
N ALA A 324 99.92 23.12 -17.59
CA ALA A 324 100.93 22.39 -16.84
C ALA A 324 102.21 22.17 -17.65
N GLU A 325 102.08 21.79 -18.93
CA GLU A 325 103.22 21.60 -19.85
C GLU A 325 103.93 22.93 -20.15
N LEU A 326 103.19 24.01 -20.38
CA LEU A 326 103.76 25.34 -20.57
C LEU A 326 104.51 25.81 -19.31
N ARG A 327 103.94 25.64 -18.11
CA ARG A 327 104.61 25.94 -16.84
C ARG A 327 105.88 25.11 -16.63
N ARG A 328 105.88 23.83 -17.03
CA ARG A 328 107.06 22.97 -16.96
C ARG A 328 108.19 23.50 -17.85
N ARG A 329 107.90 23.81 -19.11
CA ARG A 329 108.89 24.36 -20.05
C ARG A 329 109.40 25.73 -19.64
N ASP A 330 108.53 26.58 -19.11
CA ASP A 330 108.90 27.88 -18.55
C ASP A 330 109.93 27.74 -17.42
N ALA A 331 109.70 26.81 -16.49
CA ALA A 331 110.65 26.50 -15.42
C ALA A 331 111.98 25.92 -15.94
N GLU A 332 111.95 25.05 -16.96
CA GLU A 332 113.16 24.49 -17.59
C GLU A 332 113.96 25.58 -18.33
N LEU A 333 113.29 26.51 -19.00
CA LEU A 333 113.91 27.68 -19.64
C LEU A 333 114.55 28.61 -18.61
N GLU A 334 113.87 28.87 -17.48
CA GLU A 334 114.41 29.67 -16.39
C GLU A 334 115.63 29.01 -15.73
N GLN A 335 115.63 27.69 -15.58
CA GLN A 335 116.81 26.97 -15.08
C GLN A 335 117.97 27.03 -16.09
N LEU A 336 117.68 26.90 -17.39
CA LEU A 336 118.69 26.95 -18.45
C LEU A 336 119.32 28.34 -18.56
N SER A 337 118.57 29.42 -18.34
CA SER A 337 119.08 30.80 -18.42
C SER A 337 120.17 31.11 -17.37
N HIS A 338 120.20 30.35 -16.26
CA HIS A 338 121.17 30.48 -15.18
C HIS A 338 122.36 29.52 -15.27
N THR A 339 122.46 28.71 -16.34
CA THR A 339 123.58 27.76 -16.49
C THR A 339 124.86 28.44 -16.96
N GLU A 340 126.02 28.05 -16.39
CA GLU A 340 127.34 28.48 -16.87
C GLU A 340 127.89 27.57 -17.99
N ASP A 341 127.26 26.40 -18.23
CA ASP A 341 127.66 25.48 -19.30
C ASP A 341 127.09 25.92 -20.66
N HIS A 342 127.94 26.59 -21.44
CA HIS A 342 127.58 27.13 -22.76
C HIS A 342 127.17 26.05 -23.77
N ILE A 343 127.68 24.82 -23.65
CA ILE A 343 127.35 23.73 -24.59
C ILE A 343 125.97 23.19 -24.25
N HIS A 344 125.70 22.92 -22.97
CA HIS A 344 124.39 22.51 -22.50
C HIS A 344 123.31 23.57 -22.79
N PHE A 345 123.64 24.86 -22.62
CA PHE A 345 122.76 25.96 -23.01
C PHE A 345 122.37 25.88 -24.48
N LEU A 346 123.34 25.80 -25.39
CA LEU A 346 123.08 25.79 -26.84
C LEU A 346 122.31 24.53 -27.28
N GLN A 347 122.60 23.37 -26.70
CA GLN A 347 121.92 22.11 -27.03
C GLN A 347 120.47 22.09 -26.53
N SER A 348 120.22 22.51 -25.30
CA SER A 348 118.89 22.47 -24.67
C SER A 348 118.00 23.66 -25.09
N CYS A 349 118.58 24.81 -25.43
CA CYS A 349 117.83 25.97 -25.91
C CYS A 349 117.15 25.67 -27.27
N GLN A 350 117.80 24.89 -28.13
CA GLN A 350 117.25 24.50 -29.43
C GLN A 350 116.01 23.60 -29.32
N SER A 351 115.93 22.74 -28.30
CA SER A 351 114.79 21.85 -28.07
C SER A 351 113.64 22.53 -27.32
N LEU A 352 113.94 23.42 -26.37
CA LEU A 352 112.94 24.09 -25.53
C LEU A 352 112.29 25.31 -26.20
N CYS A 353 113.01 26.02 -27.08
CA CYS A 353 112.47 27.17 -27.81
C CYS A 353 111.60 26.77 -29.01
N ALA A 354 111.54 25.48 -29.36
CA ALA A 354 110.61 25.00 -30.37
C ALA A 354 109.19 24.99 -29.77
N PRO A 355 108.19 25.65 -30.41
CA PRO A 355 106.81 25.53 -29.96
C PRO A 355 106.40 24.05 -29.97
N PRO A 356 105.55 23.59 -29.03
CA PRO A 356 104.88 22.31 -29.20
C PRO A 356 104.20 22.31 -30.58
N GLY A 357 104.32 21.19 -31.32
CA GLY A 357 104.18 21.16 -32.78
C GLY A 357 102.89 21.79 -33.35
N PRO A 358 102.85 22.11 -34.66
CA PRO A 358 101.86 23.02 -35.26
C PRO A 358 100.43 22.46 -35.44
N GLY A 359 99.95 21.58 -34.57
CA GLY A 359 98.61 21.01 -34.64
C GLY A 359 97.92 20.96 -33.27
N ASP A 360 96.66 21.37 -33.26
CA ASP A 360 95.57 20.73 -32.50
C ASP A 360 94.97 21.44 -31.27
N PHE A 361 95.10 22.76 -31.11
CA PHE A 361 94.25 23.47 -30.13
C PHE A 361 93.39 24.56 -30.78
N PRO A 362 92.11 24.27 -31.06
CA PRO A 362 91.16 25.28 -31.51
C PRO A 362 91.03 26.37 -30.44
N SER A 363 91.01 27.64 -30.87
CA SER A 363 90.55 28.74 -30.00
C SER A 363 89.15 28.40 -29.48
N ILE A 364 89.02 28.07 -28.19
CA ILE A 364 87.74 27.71 -27.58
C ILE A 364 86.87 28.96 -27.49
N ALA A 365 85.86 29.06 -28.35
CA ALA A 365 84.83 30.08 -28.23
C ALA A 365 83.90 29.72 -27.07
N VAL A 366 84.11 30.36 -25.91
CA VAL A 366 83.25 30.17 -24.73
C VAL A 366 81.90 30.85 -24.99
N ILE A 367 80.81 30.07 -25.00
CA ILE A 367 79.45 30.61 -25.00
C ILE A 367 79.03 30.79 -23.52
N PRO A 368 78.97 32.02 -22.99
CA PRO A 368 78.87 32.23 -21.53
C PRO A 368 77.53 31.82 -20.92
N HIS A 369 76.49 31.60 -21.73
CA HIS A 369 75.13 31.36 -21.27
C HIS A 369 74.42 30.29 -22.10
N GLY A 370 74.76 29.02 -21.91
CA GLY A 370 73.90 27.91 -22.33
C GLY A 370 72.56 28.00 -21.57
N SER A 371 71.44 28.14 -22.29
CA SER A 371 70.12 28.39 -21.70
C SER A 371 69.06 27.44 -22.27
N PHE A 372 68.21 26.90 -21.39
CA PHE A 372 67.03 26.10 -21.76
C PHE A 372 65.74 26.94 -21.85
N GLU A 373 65.83 28.25 -22.09
CA GLU A 373 64.65 29.14 -22.23
C GLU A 373 63.70 28.66 -23.33
N ALA A 374 64.25 28.21 -24.46
CA ALA A 374 63.43 27.67 -25.55
C ALA A 374 62.59 26.46 -25.10
N VAL A 375 63.17 25.58 -24.26
CA VAL A 375 62.45 24.42 -23.71
C VAL A 375 61.34 24.87 -22.75
N ARG A 376 61.62 25.85 -21.87
CA ARG A 376 60.58 26.42 -20.98
C ARG A 376 59.42 27.01 -21.77
N LYS A 377 59.73 27.75 -22.83
CA LYS A 377 58.72 28.33 -23.73
C LYS A 377 57.89 27.23 -24.38
N SER A 378 58.51 26.22 -24.99
CA SER A 378 57.78 25.11 -25.62
C SER A 378 56.88 24.32 -24.64
N VAL A 379 57.32 24.11 -23.39
CA VAL A 379 56.49 23.47 -22.36
C VAL A 379 55.32 24.37 -21.93
N SER A 380 55.53 25.69 -21.91
CA SER A 380 54.47 26.67 -21.63
C SER A 380 53.43 26.71 -22.76
N ASP A 381 53.87 26.71 -24.01
CA ASP A 381 52.99 26.66 -25.20
C ASP A 381 52.17 25.35 -25.19
N LEU A 382 52.77 24.22 -24.83
CA LEU A 382 52.06 22.94 -24.69
C LEU A 382 50.96 22.99 -23.62
N LYS A 383 51.24 23.64 -22.47
CA LYS A 383 50.25 23.82 -21.40
C LYS A 383 49.05 24.61 -21.92
N GLU A 384 49.27 25.74 -22.59
CA GLU A 384 48.20 26.59 -23.11
C GLU A 384 47.31 25.83 -24.10
N GLN A 385 47.92 25.07 -25.01
CA GLN A 385 47.18 24.24 -25.98
C GLN A 385 46.34 23.16 -25.28
N LEU A 386 46.87 22.50 -24.26
CA LEU A 386 46.13 21.48 -23.51
C LEU A 386 44.94 22.10 -22.76
N GLU A 387 45.12 23.25 -22.12
CA GLU A 387 44.04 23.95 -21.41
C GLU A 387 42.93 24.41 -22.36
N ASP A 388 43.26 24.91 -23.55
CA ASP A 388 42.28 25.33 -24.56
C ASP A 388 41.42 24.14 -25.04
N VAL A 389 42.06 23.02 -25.38
CA VAL A 389 41.37 21.79 -25.79
C VAL A 389 40.45 21.30 -24.66
N CYS A 390 40.93 21.28 -23.41
CA CYS A 390 40.11 20.88 -22.27
C CYS A 390 38.88 21.76 -22.09
N LYS A 391 39.04 23.09 -22.15
CA LYS A 391 37.90 24.03 -22.02
C LYS A 391 36.85 23.80 -23.10
N LYS A 392 37.29 23.64 -24.35
CA LYS A 392 36.39 23.42 -25.49
C LYS A 392 35.59 22.12 -25.37
N GLU A 393 36.24 21.01 -25.02
CA GLU A 393 35.57 19.72 -24.92
C GLU A 393 34.66 19.63 -23.68
N LEU A 394 35.01 20.28 -22.57
CA LEU A 394 34.15 20.32 -21.38
C LEU A 394 32.79 20.98 -21.65
N VAL A 395 32.74 22.00 -22.52
CA VAL A 395 31.46 22.61 -22.93
C VAL A 395 30.58 21.59 -23.65
N LYS A 396 31.13 20.83 -24.60
CA LYS A 396 30.37 19.80 -25.34
C LYS A 396 29.90 18.68 -24.42
N ILE A 397 30.76 18.22 -23.50
CA ILE A 397 30.39 17.22 -22.51
C ILE A 397 29.23 17.74 -21.65
N SER A 398 29.29 19.00 -21.21
CA SER A 398 28.20 19.60 -20.43
C SER A 398 26.89 19.68 -21.21
N GLU A 399 26.94 19.90 -22.53
CA GLU A 399 25.75 19.91 -23.39
C GLU A 399 25.16 18.51 -23.51
N SER A 400 25.97 17.48 -23.80
CA SER A 400 25.52 16.09 -23.88
C SER A 400 24.92 15.57 -22.57
N VAL A 401 25.44 16.00 -21.41
CA VAL A 401 24.86 15.64 -20.10
C VAL A 401 23.45 16.22 -19.93
N LYS A 402 23.18 17.42 -20.46
CA LYS A 402 21.87 18.08 -20.33
C LYS A 402 20.79 17.44 -21.19
N GLU A 403 21.15 16.76 -22.27
CA GLU A 403 20.19 16.09 -23.18
C GLU A 403 19.61 14.80 -22.60
N VAL A 404 20.17 14.28 -21.51
CA VAL A 404 19.70 13.04 -20.89
C VAL A 404 18.41 13.28 -20.11
N HIS A 405 17.29 12.74 -20.62
CA HIS A 405 15.97 12.85 -20.00
C HIS A 405 15.32 11.47 -19.85
N THR A 406 14.65 11.23 -18.72
CA THR A 406 13.93 9.97 -18.43
C THR A 406 12.42 10.08 -18.53
N VAL A 407 11.88 11.31 -18.55
CA VAL A 407 10.45 11.56 -18.58
C VAL A 407 10.21 12.77 -19.47
N GLU A 408 9.49 12.57 -20.58
CA GLU A 408 8.84 13.67 -21.27
C GLU A 408 7.55 14.02 -20.52
N PRO A 409 7.26 15.32 -20.27
CA PRO A 409 5.99 15.70 -19.68
C PRO A 409 4.87 15.30 -20.64
N ARG A 410 4.02 14.36 -20.22
CA ARG A 410 2.77 14.04 -20.92
C ARG A 410 2.00 15.33 -21.17
N THR A 411 1.62 15.58 -22.42
CA THR A 411 0.97 16.84 -22.81
C THR A 411 -0.37 16.99 -22.11
N ARG A 412 -0.89 18.22 -22.06
CA ARG A 412 -2.20 18.55 -21.47
C ARG A 412 -3.34 17.70 -22.07
N GLU A 413 -3.19 17.17 -23.28
CA GLU A 413 -4.16 16.25 -23.88
C GLU A 413 -4.28 14.91 -23.12
N ASP A 414 -3.21 14.41 -22.51
CA ASP A 414 -3.22 13.13 -21.76
C ASP A 414 -3.90 13.27 -20.37
N PHE A 415 -3.87 14.47 -19.80
CA PHE A 415 -4.55 14.77 -18.53
C PHE A 415 -6.07 14.84 -18.68
N LEU A 416 -6.58 15.26 -19.85
CA LEU A 416 -8.03 15.38 -20.09
C LEU A 416 -8.75 14.02 -20.14
N GLN A 417 -8.03 12.91 -20.33
CA GLN A 417 -8.59 11.55 -20.21
C GLN A 417 -8.79 11.10 -18.75
N LEU A 418 -8.29 11.86 -17.76
CA LEU A 418 -8.49 11.57 -16.33
C LEU A 418 -9.77 12.21 -15.78
N GLU A 419 -10.22 13.32 -16.35
CA GLU A 419 -11.41 14.08 -15.89
C GLU A 419 -12.74 13.45 -16.34
N ASP A 420 -12.73 12.54 -17.32
CA ASP A 420 -13.90 11.81 -17.84
C ASP A 420 -14.56 10.82 -16.86
N ILE A 421 -14.09 10.76 -15.61
CA ILE A 421 -14.61 9.83 -14.59
C ILE A 421 -15.85 10.40 -13.88
N LEU A 422 -16.04 11.73 -13.84
CA LEU A 422 -17.15 12.34 -13.08
C LEU A 422 -18.31 12.84 -13.95
N THR A 423 -18.14 12.94 -15.27
CA THR A 423 -19.20 13.36 -16.19
C THR A 423 -19.13 12.51 -17.44
N VAL A 424 -19.98 11.48 -17.54
CA VAL A 424 -20.19 10.76 -18.80
C VAL A 424 -21.07 11.66 -19.68
N GLU A 425 -20.48 12.69 -20.27
CA GLU A 425 -21.07 13.33 -21.44
C GLU A 425 -20.63 12.53 -22.68
N PRO A 426 -21.57 12.05 -23.52
CA PRO A 426 -21.21 11.40 -24.77
C PRO A 426 -20.43 12.38 -25.65
N ARG A 427 -19.27 11.97 -26.18
CA ARG A 427 -18.36 12.84 -26.96
C ARG A 427 -18.15 12.36 -28.39
N THR A 428 -18.40 11.09 -28.68
CA THR A 428 -18.32 10.55 -30.03
C THR A 428 -19.71 10.34 -30.62
N ARG A 429 -19.81 10.35 -31.95
CA ARG A 429 -21.07 10.10 -32.67
C ARG A 429 -21.65 8.74 -32.28
N GLU A 430 -20.78 7.75 -32.09
CA GLU A 430 -21.11 6.39 -31.68
C GLU A 430 -21.71 6.34 -30.26
N ASP A 431 -21.21 7.17 -29.34
CA ASP A 431 -21.77 7.28 -27.97
C ASP A 431 -23.19 7.87 -27.97
N PHE A 432 -23.42 8.93 -28.76
CA PHE A 432 -24.76 9.53 -28.90
C PHE A 432 -25.76 8.57 -29.55
N LEU A 433 -25.31 7.73 -30.49
CA LEU A 433 -26.15 6.77 -31.18
C LEU A 433 -26.68 5.67 -30.25
N GLN A 434 -26.02 5.37 -29.13
CA GLN A 434 -26.53 4.43 -28.12
C GLN A 434 -27.80 4.92 -27.42
N TYR A 435 -28.01 6.23 -27.35
CA TYR A 435 -29.22 6.85 -26.79
C TYR A 435 -30.27 7.16 -27.87
N SER A 436 -30.03 6.77 -29.13
CA SER A 436 -30.97 6.99 -30.21
C SER A 436 -32.21 6.11 -30.01
N CYS A 437 -33.36 6.74 -29.79
CA CYS A 437 -34.65 6.05 -29.77
C CYS A 437 -35.55 6.64 -30.87
N GLN A 438 -36.38 5.78 -31.46
CA GLN A 438 -37.36 6.21 -32.45
C GLN A 438 -38.64 6.65 -31.72
N LEU A 439 -38.83 7.96 -31.61
CA LEU A 439 -40.02 8.53 -30.98
C LEU A 439 -41.28 8.25 -31.82
N THR A 440 -42.30 7.69 -31.18
CA THR A 440 -43.65 7.52 -31.71
C THR A 440 -44.62 8.31 -30.85
N LEU A 441 -45.61 8.94 -31.48
CA LEU A 441 -46.64 9.69 -30.77
C LEU A 441 -47.77 8.73 -30.34
N ASP A 442 -48.22 8.84 -29.09
CA ASP A 442 -49.38 8.07 -28.61
C ASP A 442 -50.68 8.65 -29.20
N PRO A 443 -51.43 7.87 -29.99
CA PRO A 443 -52.67 8.32 -30.62
C PRO A 443 -53.78 8.68 -29.62
N ASN A 444 -53.72 8.20 -28.36
CA ASN A 444 -54.75 8.45 -27.35
C ASN A 444 -54.60 9.82 -26.66
N THR A 445 -53.41 10.42 -26.75
CA THR A 445 -53.10 11.75 -26.18
C THR A 445 -52.91 12.84 -27.23
N ALA A 446 -53.02 12.51 -28.52
CA ALA A 446 -52.83 13.46 -29.61
C ALA A 446 -53.98 14.49 -29.68
N PHE A 447 -53.64 15.76 -29.87
CA PHE A 447 -54.61 16.85 -29.99
C PHE A 447 -55.53 16.65 -31.20
N LYS A 448 -56.84 16.91 -31.05
CA LYS A 448 -57.92 16.58 -32.01
C LYS A 448 -57.78 17.09 -33.46
N TYR A 449 -56.83 17.97 -33.74
CA TYR A 449 -56.55 18.51 -35.09
C TYR A 449 -55.27 17.95 -35.73
N LEU A 450 -54.59 17.01 -35.06
CA LEU A 450 -53.38 16.34 -35.55
C LEU A 450 -53.75 14.98 -36.14
N ARG A 451 -53.41 14.78 -37.43
CA ARG A 451 -53.46 13.46 -38.07
C ARG A 451 -52.08 12.84 -38.08
N LEU A 452 -51.95 11.69 -37.41
CA LEU A 452 -50.71 10.93 -37.37
C LEU A 452 -50.57 10.04 -38.63
N SER A 453 -49.35 9.87 -39.12
CA SER A 453 -49.02 9.05 -40.29
C SER A 453 -47.66 8.37 -40.11
N GLU A 454 -47.38 7.36 -40.94
CA GLU A 454 -46.08 6.65 -40.96
C GLU A 454 -45.72 6.04 -39.59
N GLY A 455 -46.64 5.21 -39.06
CA GLY A 455 -46.46 4.53 -37.78
C GLY A 455 -46.44 5.48 -36.57
N ASN A 456 -47.23 6.57 -36.63
CA ASN A 456 -47.31 7.62 -35.61
C ASN A 456 -46.02 8.43 -35.40
N ARG A 457 -45.17 8.51 -36.42
CA ARG A 457 -43.88 9.21 -36.36
C ARG A 457 -43.90 10.56 -37.06
N LYS A 458 -44.95 10.84 -37.83
CA LYS A 458 -45.21 12.14 -38.46
C LYS A 458 -46.64 12.56 -38.16
N TRP A 459 -46.86 13.86 -38.11
CA TRP A 459 -48.19 14.43 -37.96
C TRP A 459 -48.44 15.53 -39.00
N LYS A 460 -49.71 15.76 -39.33
CA LYS A 460 -50.16 16.89 -40.13
C LYS A 460 -51.31 17.58 -39.41
N THR A 461 -51.29 18.91 -39.36
CA THR A 461 -52.40 19.73 -38.88
C THR A 461 -53.41 19.94 -40.00
N SER A 462 -54.65 19.53 -39.77
CA SER A 462 -55.78 19.88 -40.64
C SER A 462 -56.57 21.02 -40.01
N ILE A 463 -56.36 22.25 -40.49
CA ILE A 463 -57.21 23.40 -40.18
C ILE A 463 -58.24 23.50 -41.31
N LEU A 464 -59.50 23.20 -41.03
CA LEU A 464 -60.61 23.57 -41.90
C LEU A 464 -61.09 24.96 -41.47
N LEU A 465 -60.71 25.99 -42.21
CA LEU A 465 -61.36 27.31 -42.11
C LEU A 465 -62.61 27.26 -42.98
N SER A 466 -63.79 27.25 -42.34
CA SER A 466 -65.06 27.55 -43.03
C SER A 466 -65.09 29.05 -43.40
N PRO A 467 -65.56 29.43 -44.60
CA PRO A 467 -65.59 30.84 -45.02
C PRO A 467 -66.87 31.52 -44.52
N GLU A 468 -66.72 32.64 -43.81
CA GLU A 468 -67.74 33.69 -43.66
C GLU A 468 -67.15 35.01 -44.22
N PRO A 469 -67.94 35.88 -44.86
CA PRO A 469 -67.45 36.80 -45.86
C PRO A 469 -66.91 38.10 -45.25
N GLY A 470 -65.75 38.55 -45.75
CA GLY A 470 -65.25 39.90 -45.51
C GLY A 470 -63.94 40.00 -44.74
N ARG A 471 -62.88 39.34 -45.22
CA ARG A 471 -61.50 39.87 -45.12
C ARG A 471 -60.58 39.11 -46.08
N THR A 472 -59.68 39.86 -46.68
CA THR A 472 -58.69 39.45 -47.68
C THR A 472 -57.92 38.20 -47.28
N SER A 473 -57.83 37.26 -48.23
CA SER A 473 -57.07 36.02 -48.15
C SER A 473 -55.57 36.28 -48.07
N TYR A 474 -54.89 35.69 -47.09
CA TYR A 474 -53.48 35.35 -47.20
C TYR A 474 -53.36 33.83 -47.27
N ASN A 475 -52.97 33.33 -48.43
CA ASN A 475 -52.51 31.94 -48.56
C ASN A 475 -51.13 31.85 -47.90
N ILE A 476 -51.03 31.15 -46.78
CA ILE A 476 -49.75 30.67 -46.26
C ILE A 476 -49.72 29.16 -46.49
N PRO A 477 -48.92 28.65 -47.46
CA PRO A 477 -48.70 27.23 -47.57
C PRO A 477 -47.75 26.81 -46.44
N VAL A 478 -48.29 26.30 -45.33
CA VAL A 478 -47.48 25.66 -44.29
C VAL A 478 -47.19 24.22 -44.74
N ASN A 479 -46.26 24.10 -45.68
CA ASN A 479 -45.68 22.82 -46.04
C ASN A 479 -44.45 22.61 -45.15
N SER A 480 -44.68 22.20 -43.92
CA SER A 480 -43.61 22.03 -42.95
C SER A 480 -43.53 20.59 -42.51
N HIS A 481 -42.67 19.83 -43.19
CA HIS A 481 -42.19 18.53 -42.74
C HIS A 481 -41.32 18.73 -41.50
N TRP A 482 -41.89 18.63 -40.30
CA TRP A 482 -41.09 18.67 -39.07
C TRP A 482 -40.79 17.24 -38.60
N THR A 483 -39.50 16.90 -38.57
CA THR A 483 -38.99 15.74 -37.82
C THR A 483 -38.69 16.16 -36.37
N PRO A 484 -38.84 15.26 -35.36
CA PRO A 484 -38.78 15.64 -33.94
C PRO A 484 -37.42 16.11 -33.39
N THR A 485 -36.41 16.35 -34.23
CA THR A 485 -35.04 16.66 -33.80
C THR A 485 -34.78 18.13 -33.44
N GLN A 486 -35.78 19.02 -33.52
CA GLN A 486 -35.55 20.48 -33.46
C GLN A 486 -35.92 21.18 -32.16
N HIS A 487 -35.96 20.48 -31.02
CA HIS A 487 -36.11 21.16 -29.72
C HIS A 487 -35.19 20.62 -28.63
N ILE A 488 -33.87 20.70 -28.84
CA ILE A 488 -32.90 21.09 -27.80
C ILE A 488 -31.75 21.82 -28.49
N ASN A 489 -31.78 23.15 -28.53
CA ASN A 489 -30.56 23.94 -28.76
C ASN A 489 -30.31 24.76 -27.50
N ALA A 490 -29.32 24.28 -26.74
CA ALA A 490 -28.73 24.94 -25.60
C ALA A 490 -28.19 26.31 -26.00
N SER A 491 -28.59 27.34 -25.25
CA SER A 491 -27.96 28.67 -25.31
C SER A 491 -27.05 28.81 -24.10
N VAL A 492 -25.88 28.17 -24.14
CA VAL A 492 -24.69 28.63 -23.41
C VAL A 492 -23.56 28.66 -24.43
N CYS A 493 -23.28 29.85 -24.96
CA CYS A 493 -22.10 30.10 -25.77
C CYS A 493 -21.36 31.29 -25.16
N LEU A 494 -20.39 30.97 -24.31
CA LEU A 494 -19.25 31.83 -24.03
C LEU A 494 -18.37 31.85 -25.31
N ARG A 495 -18.19 33.02 -25.92
CA ARG A 495 -17.06 33.28 -26.82
C ARG A 495 -16.31 34.50 -26.32
N GLY A 496 -15.16 34.23 -25.68
CA GLY A 496 -14.00 35.11 -25.68
C GLY A 496 -12.95 34.51 -26.60
N THR A 497 -12.59 35.28 -27.65
CA THR A 497 -11.27 35.47 -28.27
C THR A 497 -10.40 34.28 -28.74
N GLU A 498 -10.16 34.27 -30.05
CA GLU A 498 -8.86 34.12 -30.77
C GLU A 498 -7.92 32.93 -30.45
N ARG A 499 -7.80 31.97 -31.38
CA ARG A 499 -6.84 31.94 -32.51
C ARG A 499 -7.14 30.78 -33.45
#